data_AF-M2UXA5-F1
#
_entry.id   AF-M2UXA5-F1
#
_cell.length_a   1.000
_cell.length_b   1.000
_cell.length_c   1.000
_cell.angle_alpha   90.00
_cell.angle_beta   90.00
_cell.angle_gamma   90.00
#
_symmetry.space_group_name_H-M   'P 1'
#
loop_
_entity.id
_entity.type
_entity.pdbx_description
1 polymer ?
#
loop_
_entity_poly.entity_id
_entity_poly.type
_entity_poly.pdbx_seq_one_letter_code
_entity_poly.pdbx_strand_id
1 'polypeptide(L)'
;MSVQTDFEDEVEHDMLLPIISVARLQINIQNLASFITDIDDAVHGVDEKWIGRKFNQILADPTQIDQSCLKFTNGPDLYITSWQHMGADHEWCIPGTADAQPAAIRRAAWVSEGGIVVLPRKRDIEGREPAAYEVLVSLAEEDMKGFEDSLAEGKWLVDRQ
;
A
#
# COMPACT_ATOMS: atom_id res chain seq x y z
N MET A 1 -6.62 64.88 -20.71
CA MET A 1 -7.27 64.09 -19.64
C MET A 1 -6.88 62.64 -19.94
N SER A 2 -5.72 62.21 -19.45
CA SER A 2 -5.16 60.90 -19.74
C SER A 2 -5.45 59.99 -18.56
N VAL A 3 -6.10 58.86 -18.85
CA VAL A 3 -6.41 57.81 -17.89
C VAL A 3 -5.16 56.94 -17.77
N GLN A 4 -4.61 56.88 -16.57
CA GLN A 4 -3.48 56.05 -16.19
C GLN A 4 -4.06 54.70 -15.76
N THR A 5 -3.81 53.65 -16.54
CA THR A 5 -4.17 52.27 -16.22
C THR A 5 -3.02 51.66 -15.43
N ASP A 6 -3.23 51.48 -14.14
CA ASP A 6 -2.37 50.66 -13.28
C ASP A 6 -2.69 49.19 -13.60
N PHE A 7 -1.73 48.52 -14.25
CA PHE A 7 -1.69 47.06 -14.33
C PHE A 7 -0.96 46.59 -13.07
N GLU A 8 -1.70 46.00 -12.14
CA GLU A 8 -1.14 45.33 -10.98
C GLU A 8 -0.39 44.08 -11.44
N ASP A 9 0.89 44.00 -11.10
CA ASP A 9 1.75 42.84 -11.27
C ASP A 9 1.19 41.67 -10.44
N GLU A 10 0.59 40.67 -11.10
CA GLU A 10 0.37 39.36 -10.50
C GLU A 10 1.74 38.68 -10.32
N VAL A 11 2.28 38.78 -9.11
CA VAL A 11 3.44 37.99 -8.68
C VAL A 11 3.00 36.54 -8.62
N GLU A 12 3.35 35.80 -9.68
CA GLU A 12 3.29 34.35 -9.75
C GLU A 12 4.21 33.80 -8.64
N HIS A 13 3.61 33.53 -7.47
CA HIS A 13 4.28 32.83 -6.39
C HIS A 13 4.46 31.38 -6.85
N ASP A 14 5.60 31.12 -7.46
CA ASP A 14 6.13 29.80 -7.75
C ASP A 14 6.21 29.05 -6.42
N MET A 15 5.16 28.28 -6.11
CA MET A 15 5.10 27.41 -4.94
C MET A 15 6.07 26.27 -5.20
N LEU A 16 7.35 26.51 -4.88
CA LEU A 16 8.38 25.50 -4.77
C LEU A 16 7.91 24.49 -3.72
N LEU A 17 7.19 23.47 -4.16
CA LEU A 17 6.97 22.27 -3.39
C LEU A 17 8.35 21.71 -3.06
N PRO A 18 8.66 21.43 -1.78
CA PRO A 18 9.92 20.79 -1.45
C PRO A 18 9.95 19.46 -2.19
N ILE A 19 10.87 19.35 -3.15
CA ILE A 19 11.23 18.07 -3.75
C ILE A 19 11.83 17.27 -2.61
N ILE A 20 11.01 16.44 -1.98
CA ILE A 20 11.49 15.43 -1.04
C ILE A 20 12.27 14.45 -1.92
N SER A 21 13.57 14.68 -2.03
CA SER A 21 14.51 13.68 -2.51
C SER A 21 14.32 12.47 -1.61
N VAL A 22 13.62 11.45 -2.10
CA VAL A 22 13.60 10.13 -1.48
C VAL A 22 15.05 9.70 -1.44
N ALA A 23 15.68 9.86 -0.28
CA ALA A 23 17.02 9.38 -0.06
C ALA A 23 16.98 7.91 -0.48
N ARG A 24 17.77 7.51 -1.47
CA ARG A 24 17.94 6.11 -1.88
C ARG A 24 18.35 5.35 -0.62
N LEU A 25 17.36 4.82 0.09
CA LEU A 25 17.56 4.07 1.32
C LEU A 25 18.33 2.85 0.87
N GLN A 26 19.64 2.82 1.17
CA GLN A 26 20.36 1.57 1.15
C GLN A 26 19.60 0.65 2.11
N ILE A 27 18.89 -0.32 1.53
CA ILE A 27 18.11 -1.31 2.28
C ILE A 27 19.13 -2.10 3.12
N ASN A 28 19.34 -1.64 4.34
CA ASN A 28 20.19 -2.31 5.31
C ASN A 28 19.30 -3.31 6.07
N ILE A 29 19.73 -4.57 6.14
CA ILE A 29 19.04 -5.65 6.85
C ILE A 29 18.71 -5.24 8.30
N GLN A 30 19.59 -4.48 8.96
CA GLN A 30 19.35 -4.02 10.32
C GLN A 30 18.16 -3.05 10.41
N ASN A 31 18.02 -2.16 9.42
CA ASN A 31 16.89 -1.21 9.36
C ASN A 31 15.58 -1.96 9.06
N LEU A 32 15.64 -2.98 8.19
CA LEU A 32 14.49 -3.82 7.89
C LEU A 32 14.03 -4.61 9.12
N ALA A 33 14.96 -5.18 9.89
CA ALA A 33 14.62 -5.91 11.11
C ALA A 33 13.93 -5.00 12.14
N SER A 34 14.46 -3.78 12.36
CA SER A 34 13.82 -2.80 13.24
C SER A 34 12.41 -2.45 12.76
N PHE A 35 12.26 -2.20 11.46
CA PHE A 35 10.96 -1.88 10.86
C PHE A 35 9.94 -3.02 11.01
N ILE A 36 10.38 -4.28 10.86
CA ILE A 36 9.53 -5.45 11.09
C ILE A 36 9.09 -5.53 12.55
N THR A 37 9.99 -5.27 13.50
CA THR A 37 9.65 -5.23 14.92
C THR A 37 8.63 -4.12 15.22
N ASP A 38 8.79 -2.93 14.64
CA ASP A 38 7.84 -1.84 14.84
C ASP A 38 6.43 -2.20 14.32
N ILE A 39 6.34 -2.90 13.19
CA ILE A 39 5.07 -3.41 12.66
C ILE A 39 4.49 -4.48 13.60
N ASP A 40 5.32 -5.42 14.05
CA ASP A 40 4.89 -6.53 14.92
C ASP A 40 4.35 -6.00 16.25
N ASP A 41 5.06 -5.08 16.89
CA ASP A 41 4.65 -4.42 18.13
C ASP A 41 3.34 -3.64 17.94
N ALA A 42 3.19 -2.92 16.83
CA ALA A 42 1.97 -2.18 16.52
C ALA A 42 0.76 -3.11 16.34
N VAL A 43 0.93 -4.24 15.67
CA VAL A 43 -0.12 -5.25 15.47
C VAL A 43 -0.48 -5.92 16.80
N HIS A 44 0.51 -6.31 17.61
CA HIS A 44 0.28 -6.90 18.93
C HIS A 44 -0.38 -5.92 19.92
N GLY A 45 -0.19 -4.61 19.72
CA GLY A 45 -0.89 -3.56 20.47
C GLY A 45 -2.40 -3.49 20.19
N VAL A 46 -2.89 -4.12 19.12
CA VAL A 46 -4.33 -4.23 18.79
C VAL A 46 -4.93 -5.42 19.54
N ASP A 47 -5.11 -5.24 20.85
CA ASP A 47 -5.71 -6.23 21.74
C ASP A 47 -7.23 -6.03 21.93
N GLU A 48 -7.87 -6.93 22.67
CA GLU A 48 -9.31 -6.85 22.99
C GLU A 48 -9.69 -5.53 23.67
N LYS A 49 -8.79 -4.97 24.50
CA LYS A 49 -9.04 -3.69 25.19
C LYS A 49 -9.01 -2.54 24.21
N TRP A 50 -8.06 -2.54 23.27
CA TRP A 50 -7.97 -1.56 22.21
C TRP A 50 -9.23 -1.61 21.33
N ILE A 51 -9.65 -2.82 20.91
CA ILE A 51 -10.86 -3.03 20.11
C ILE A 51 -12.09 -2.51 20.86
N GLY A 52 -12.25 -2.88 22.14
CA GLY A 52 -13.37 -2.42 22.96
C GLY A 52 -13.43 -0.90 23.09
N ARG A 53 -12.28 -0.24 23.28
CA ARG A 53 -12.21 1.24 23.29
C ARG A 53 -12.63 1.85 21.95
N LYS A 54 -12.14 1.33 20.84
CA LYS A 54 -12.47 1.83 19.49
C LYS A 54 -13.93 1.62 19.14
N PHE A 55 -14.49 0.45 19.46
CA PHE A 55 -15.90 0.16 19.26
C PHE A 55 -16.78 1.11 20.08
N ASN A 56 -16.45 1.33 21.36
CA ASN A 56 -17.17 2.28 22.21
C ASN A 56 -17.09 3.73 21.69
N GLN A 57 -15.95 4.15 21.13
CA GLN A 57 -15.81 5.47 20.50
C GLN A 57 -16.77 5.63 19.32
N ILE A 58 -16.83 4.63 18.43
CA ILE A 58 -17.72 4.61 17.27
C ILE A 58 -19.19 4.62 17.72
N LEU A 59 -19.55 3.84 18.75
CA LEU A 59 -20.91 3.82 19.27
C LEU A 59 -21.31 5.13 19.96
N ALA A 60 -20.36 5.81 20.60
CA ALA A 60 -20.60 7.08 21.28
C ALA A 60 -20.77 8.25 20.29
N ASP A 61 -20.04 8.23 19.18
CA ASP A 61 -20.15 9.22 18.10
C ASP A 61 -20.09 8.53 16.72
N PRO A 62 -21.23 8.00 16.24
CA PRO A 62 -21.29 7.27 14.97
C PRO A 62 -21.10 8.18 13.75
N THR A 63 -21.04 9.50 13.93
CA THR A 63 -20.82 10.45 12.83
C THR A 63 -19.34 10.62 12.47
N GLN A 64 -18.42 10.15 13.32
CA GLN A 64 -17.00 10.06 12.98
C GLN A 64 -16.74 8.88 12.04
N ILE A 65 -16.82 9.17 10.74
CA ILE A 65 -16.65 8.20 9.65
C ILE A 65 -15.19 7.87 9.32
N ASP A 66 -14.22 8.72 9.69
CA ASP A 66 -12.80 8.48 9.45
C ASP A 66 -11.99 8.64 10.74
N GLN A 67 -11.45 7.52 11.21
CA GLN A 67 -10.55 7.46 12.37
C GLN A 67 -9.13 7.07 11.97
N SER A 68 -8.87 6.87 10.69
CA SER A 68 -7.58 6.39 10.20
C SER A 68 -6.51 7.48 10.27
N CYS A 69 -6.92 8.75 10.30
CA CYS A 69 -6.04 9.94 10.28
C CYS A 69 -5.06 9.97 9.10
N LEU A 70 -5.23 9.08 8.11
CA LEU A 70 -4.33 8.92 6.98
C LEU A 70 -4.51 10.08 5.99
N LYS A 71 -3.42 10.57 5.42
CA LYS A 71 -3.44 11.64 4.41
C LYS A 71 -2.73 11.19 3.15
N PHE A 72 -3.36 11.31 1.98
CA PHE A 72 -2.77 10.86 0.71
C PHE A 72 -2.89 11.88 -0.43
N THR A 73 -2.13 11.59 -1.50
CA THR A 73 -1.88 12.36 -2.73
C THR A 73 -0.72 13.39 -2.68
N ASN A 74 0.46 13.25 -2.09
CA ASN A 74 1.42 12.14 -2.00
C ASN A 74 2.22 12.37 -0.71
N GLY A 75 1.52 12.23 0.43
CA GLY A 75 2.13 12.29 1.76
C GLY A 75 2.94 11.03 2.08
N PRO A 76 3.72 11.01 3.17
CA PRO A 76 4.57 9.87 3.54
C PRO A 76 3.77 8.67 4.07
N ASP A 77 2.46 8.81 4.27
CA ASP A 77 1.62 7.76 4.81
C ASP A 77 1.45 6.64 3.77
N LEU A 78 1.20 5.42 4.25
CA LEU A 78 0.82 4.27 3.42
C LEU A 78 -0.13 3.37 4.21
N TYR A 79 -1.00 2.64 3.51
CA TYR A 79 -1.82 1.61 4.11
C TYR A 79 -1.67 0.28 3.36
N ILE A 80 -1.45 -0.78 4.13
CA ILE A 80 -1.27 -2.14 3.60
C ILE A 80 -2.47 -2.98 4.00
N THR A 81 -3.11 -3.61 3.02
CA THR A 81 -4.14 -4.62 3.27
C THR A 81 -3.63 -5.98 2.81
N SER A 82 -3.59 -6.96 3.71
CA SER A 82 -3.17 -8.32 3.35
C SER A 82 -4.37 -9.22 3.08
N TRP A 83 -4.46 -9.72 1.85
CA TRP A 83 -5.43 -10.75 1.43
C TRP A 83 -4.81 -12.13 1.33
N GLN A 84 -3.58 -12.31 1.84
CA GLN A 84 -2.79 -13.53 1.62
C GLN A 84 -3.51 -14.83 2.01
N HIS A 85 -4.44 -14.77 2.97
CA HIS A 85 -5.21 -15.92 3.45
C HIS A 85 -6.63 -16.03 2.85
N MET A 86 -6.96 -15.20 1.86
CA MET A 86 -8.29 -15.21 1.24
C MET A 86 -8.43 -16.32 0.19
N GLY A 87 -8.85 -17.51 0.63
CA GLY A 87 -9.59 -18.47 -0.20
C GLY A 87 -8.90 -19.01 -1.46
N ALA A 88 -7.62 -18.75 -1.69
CA ALA A 88 -6.88 -19.23 -2.87
C ALA A 88 -6.76 -20.76 -2.92
N ASP A 89 -6.86 -21.42 -1.77
CA ASP A 89 -6.85 -22.88 -1.63
C ASP A 89 -8.25 -23.51 -1.71
N HIS A 90 -9.31 -22.69 -1.78
CA HIS A 90 -10.68 -23.21 -1.76
C HIS A 90 -11.04 -23.85 -3.10
N GLU A 91 -11.59 -25.06 -3.04
CA GLU A 91 -12.13 -25.74 -4.21
C GLU A 91 -13.55 -25.28 -4.46
N TRP A 92 -13.82 -24.82 -5.68
CA TRP A 92 -15.13 -24.32 -6.09
C TRP A 92 -15.91 -25.36 -6.89
N CYS A 93 -15.21 -26.38 -7.41
CA CYS A 93 -15.79 -27.50 -8.14
C CYS A 93 -16.75 -27.06 -9.25
N ILE A 94 -16.41 -26.00 -9.98
CA ILE A 94 -17.24 -25.45 -11.04
C ILE A 94 -17.37 -26.48 -12.17
N PRO A 95 -18.59 -26.94 -12.52
CA PRO A 95 -18.75 -27.91 -13.60
C PRO A 95 -18.17 -27.42 -14.92
N GLY A 96 -17.31 -28.23 -15.54
CA GLY A 96 -16.69 -27.92 -16.83
C GLY A 96 -15.35 -27.18 -16.75
N THR A 97 -14.84 -26.85 -15.56
CA THR A 97 -13.46 -26.35 -15.40
C THR A 97 -12.47 -27.51 -15.30
N ALA A 98 -11.24 -27.30 -15.78
CA ALA A 98 -10.17 -28.28 -15.70
C ALA A 98 -9.64 -28.45 -14.26
N ASP A 99 -9.68 -27.37 -13.49
CA ASP A 99 -9.17 -27.31 -12.12
C ASP A 99 -10.31 -27.05 -11.13
N ALA A 100 -10.20 -27.65 -9.95
CA ALA A 100 -11.14 -27.45 -8.85
C ALA A 100 -10.89 -26.14 -8.09
N GLN A 101 -9.67 -25.59 -8.18
CA GLN A 101 -9.22 -24.38 -7.49
C GLN A 101 -9.00 -23.23 -8.47
N PRO A 102 -9.09 -21.96 -8.01
CA PRO A 102 -8.68 -20.83 -8.83
C PRO A 102 -7.18 -20.90 -9.16
N ALA A 103 -6.85 -20.54 -10.40
CA ALA A 103 -5.46 -20.32 -10.82
C ALA A 103 -4.89 -19.04 -10.19
N ALA A 104 -5.72 -17.99 -10.07
CA ALA A 104 -5.38 -16.72 -9.45
C ALA A 104 -6.63 -16.01 -8.92
N ILE A 105 -6.45 -15.22 -7.86
CA ILE A 105 -7.44 -14.24 -7.38
C ILE A 105 -6.77 -12.87 -7.44
N ARG A 106 -7.44 -11.89 -8.05
CA ARG A 106 -6.91 -10.54 -8.30
C ARG A 106 -7.89 -9.48 -7.83
N ARG A 107 -7.36 -8.33 -7.42
CA ARG A 107 -8.16 -7.13 -7.19
C ARG A 107 -8.40 -6.42 -8.52
N ALA A 108 -9.59 -5.88 -8.74
CA ALA A 108 -9.84 -4.96 -9.84
C ALA A 108 -8.92 -3.73 -9.72
N ALA A 109 -8.54 -3.13 -10.86
CA ALA A 109 -7.58 -2.02 -10.89
C ALA A 109 -7.96 -0.89 -9.91
N TRP A 110 -6.96 -0.37 -9.21
CA TRP A 110 -7.09 0.72 -8.24
C TRP A 110 -6.17 1.87 -8.64
N VAL A 111 -6.76 3.05 -8.82
CA VAL A 111 -6.07 4.25 -9.33
C VAL A 111 -6.04 5.30 -8.23
N SER A 112 -5.40 4.98 -7.11
CA SER A 112 -5.13 5.93 -6.03
C SER A 112 -3.90 5.49 -5.25
N GLU A 113 -3.02 6.44 -4.96
CA GLU A 113 -1.75 6.23 -4.27
C GLU A 113 -1.91 5.93 -2.78
N GLY A 114 -0.85 5.39 -2.18
CA GLY A 114 -0.78 5.09 -0.75
C GLY A 114 -1.39 3.74 -0.36
N GLY A 115 -2.15 3.09 -1.25
CA GLY A 115 -2.75 1.79 -1.03
C GLY A 115 -1.92 0.63 -1.57
N ILE A 116 -1.50 -0.27 -0.68
CA ILE A 116 -0.80 -1.51 -1.02
C ILE A 116 -1.68 -2.71 -0.68
N VAL A 117 -1.76 -3.68 -1.58
CA VAL A 117 -2.49 -4.93 -1.35
C VAL A 117 -1.59 -6.13 -1.56
N VAL A 118 -1.40 -6.94 -0.52
CA VAL A 118 -0.84 -8.28 -0.70
C VAL A 118 -1.96 -9.18 -1.18
N LEU A 119 -1.83 -9.74 -2.38
CA LEU A 119 -2.87 -10.54 -3.02
C LEU A 119 -2.99 -11.94 -2.39
N PRO A 120 -4.13 -12.63 -2.61
CA PRO A 120 -4.31 -13.99 -2.12
C PRO A 120 -3.22 -14.93 -2.62
N ARG A 121 -2.74 -15.77 -1.71
CA ARG A 121 -1.63 -16.69 -1.93
C ARG A 121 -2.06 -18.08 -1.49
N LYS A 122 -1.69 -19.11 -2.25
CA LYS A 122 -1.88 -20.50 -1.83
C LYS A 122 -0.98 -20.80 -0.63
N ARG A 123 -1.46 -21.61 0.31
CA ARG A 123 -0.65 -22.02 1.46
C ARG A 123 0.55 -22.83 1.01
N ASP A 124 1.63 -22.71 1.78
CA ASP A 124 2.79 -23.56 1.58
C ASP A 124 2.46 -25.00 1.93
N ILE A 125 2.89 -25.91 1.07
CA ILE A 125 2.72 -27.35 1.22
C ILE A 125 4.12 -27.93 1.38
N GLU A 126 4.33 -28.71 2.44
CA GLU A 126 5.61 -29.35 2.72
C GLU A 126 6.08 -30.17 1.50
N GLY A 127 7.34 -29.98 1.11
CA GLY A 127 7.93 -30.63 -0.05
C GLY A 127 7.55 -30.04 -1.42
N ARG A 128 6.83 -28.91 -1.46
CA ARG A 128 6.60 -28.11 -2.68
C ARG A 128 7.25 -26.75 -2.56
N GLU A 129 7.60 -26.18 -3.72
CA GLU A 129 8.07 -24.80 -3.79
C GLU A 129 6.98 -23.86 -3.24
N PRO A 130 7.34 -22.93 -2.33
CA PRO A 130 6.42 -21.94 -1.79
C PRO A 130 5.76 -21.12 -2.90
N ALA A 131 4.48 -20.79 -2.74
CA ALA A 131 3.82 -19.90 -3.68
C ALA A 131 4.48 -18.50 -3.65
N ALA A 132 4.59 -17.82 -4.79
CA ALA A 132 5.09 -16.46 -4.80
C ALA A 132 4.12 -15.50 -4.09
N TYR A 133 4.66 -14.47 -3.43
CA TYR A 133 3.86 -13.32 -3.01
C TYR A 133 3.59 -12.43 -4.22
N GLU A 134 2.37 -11.93 -4.33
CA GLU A 134 2.02 -10.93 -5.32
C GLU A 134 1.49 -9.70 -4.58
N VAL A 135 1.98 -8.53 -4.96
CA VAL A 135 1.64 -7.26 -4.31
C VAL A 135 1.15 -6.30 -5.39
N LEU A 136 -0.02 -5.69 -5.16
CA LEU A 136 -0.55 -4.63 -5.98
C LEU A 136 -0.24 -3.29 -5.32
N VAL A 137 0.46 -2.43 -6.05
CA VAL A 137 0.92 -1.12 -5.63
C VAL A 137 0.48 -0.10 -6.69
N SER A 138 0.03 1.08 -6.25
CA SER A 138 -0.32 2.20 -7.11
C SER A 138 0.47 3.43 -6.64
N LEU A 139 1.26 4.00 -7.54
CA LEU A 139 2.15 5.15 -7.29
C LEU A 139 2.09 6.09 -8.49
N ALA A 140 2.55 7.33 -8.31
CA ALA A 140 2.85 8.22 -9.42
C ALA A 140 3.84 7.55 -10.37
N GLU A 141 3.78 7.91 -11.65
CA GLU A 141 4.63 7.30 -12.69
C GLU A 141 6.13 7.41 -12.37
N GLU A 142 6.57 8.56 -11.85
CA GLU A 142 7.96 8.79 -11.47
C GLU A 142 8.38 7.94 -10.25
N ASP A 143 7.50 7.83 -9.25
CA ASP A 143 7.73 7.03 -8.05
C ASP A 143 7.72 5.52 -8.37
N MET A 144 6.82 5.08 -9.25
CA MET A 144 6.78 3.69 -9.71
C MET A 144 8.09 3.30 -10.40
N LYS A 145 8.62 4.19 -11.27
CA LYS A 145 9.91 3.96 -11.91
C LYS A 145 11.05 3.84 -10.90
N GLY A 146 11.12 4.76 -9.93
CA GLY A 146 12.13 4.70 -8.88
C GLY A 146 12.01 3.46 -7.99
N PHE A 147 10.78 3.01 -7.75
CA PHE A 147 10.46 1.78 -7.03
C PHE A 147 10.94 0.53 -7.80
N GLU A 148 10.61 0.43 -9.09
CA GLU A 148 11.06 -0.66 -9.96
C GLU A 148 12.59 -0.74 -10.04
N ASP A 149 13.26 0.40 -10.24
CA ASP A 149 14.73 0.48 -10.26
C ASP A 149 15.33 -0.05 -8.94
N SER A 150 14.77 0.37 -7.80
CA SER A 150 15.24 -0.04 -6.46
C SER A 150 15.04 -1.54 -6.22
N LEU A 151 13.91 -2.09 -6.66
CA LEU A 151 13.62 -3.51 -6.54
C LEU A 151 14.52 -4.37 -7.43
N ALA A 152 14.80 -3.91 -8.65
CA ALA A 152 15.73 -4.55 -9.57
C ALA A 152 17.16 -4.54 -9.02
N GLU A 153 17.64 -3.39 -8.53
CA GLU A 153 18.95 -3.27 -7.86
C GLU A 153 19.06 -4.24 -6.67
N GLY A 154 18.00 -4.37 -5.87
CA GLY A 154 17.95 -5.26 -4.72
C GLY A 154 17.64 -6.73 -5.02
N LYS A 155 17.37 -7.10 -6.28
CA LYS A 155 16.98 -8.46 -6.71
C LYS A 155 15.74 -9.01 -5.99
N TRP A 156 14.79 -8.13 -5.67
CA TRP A 156 13.53 -8.50 -5.00
C TRP A 156 12.41 -8.83 -6.00
N LEU A 157 12.55 -8.39 -7.26
CA LEU A 157 11.67 -8.79 -8.35
C LEU A 157 12.22 -10.03 -9.05
N VAL A 158 11.34 -11.00 -9.26
CA VAL A 158 11.59 -12.11 -10.17
C VAL A 158 10.88 -11.78 -11.47
N ASP A 159 11.63 -11.70 -12.57
CA ASP A 159 11.03 -11.56 -13.89
C ASP A 159 10.09 -12.75 -14.13
N ARG A 160 8.80 -12.46 -14.28
CA ARG A 160 7.85 -13.47 -14.76
C ARG A 160 8.08 -13.66 -16.26
N GLN A 161 8.55 -14.85 -16.64
CA GLN A 161 8.51 -15.36 -18.02
C GLN A 161 7.06 -15.64 -18.45
#